data_AF-A0A4S2T269-F1
#
_entry.id   AF-A0A4S2T269-F1
#
_cell.length_a   1.000
_cell.length_b   1.000
_cell.length_c   1.000
_cell.angle_alpha   90.00
_cell.angle_beta   90.00
_cell.angle_gamma   90.00
#
_symmetry.space_group_name_H-M   'P 1'
#
loop_
_entity.id
_entity.type
_entity.pdbx_description
1 polymer ?
#
loop_
_entity_poly.entity_id
_entity_poly.type
_entity_poly.pdbx_seq_one_letter_code
_entity_poly.pdbx_strand_id
1 'polypeptide(L)'
;MGAGAPHGAGGTAQGAGGLRASLSGLTTRGRSFLAAGAAAAVCAYVLGQSELLRVGLLLALLPLICVAALHRTRYRVSGSRRLTPARVPAGGEARVRLRMDNVSRMPTGLLMLQDRVPYVLGPRPRFVLDRVEPGGRREVSYRVRSDLRGRYPLGPLQLRLTDPFGMVELTRSFSAYDTLTVIPRTEALPPVRLSGESSGYGDGSRRSLALAGDDDVIPRTYRRGDDLRRVHWRSTARYGELMVRREEQPQRSKATVLLDTRRGAYEGAGPGSAFEWAVSGAASTLLHLLEHGFSVRLVTDTGDSVPGEAGGGFSSGSQESAEAAGLMMDTLAVVGHSDGAGLGRAYEAMRGSGGGFAGTGSDGLLVAFFGDLDDAQTELAARMRQRSGYAVAFVLDAAAWTGLPSRVEEPLRRLRDAGWTALAAPPGAAFAELWRQSGTAGLGTTATGGRG
;
A
#
# COMPACT_ATOMS: atom_id res chain seq x y z
N MET A 1 -29.52 -7.15 7.35
CA MET A 1 -29.62 -5.93 8.19
C MET A 1 -28.42 -5.91 9.13
N GLY A 2 -27.44 -5.06 8.85
CA GLY A 2 -26.25 -4.88 9.68
C GLY A 2 -25.66 -3.53 9.33
N ALA A 3 -26.06 -2.51 10.08
CA ALA A 3 -25.67 -1.13 9.85
C ALA A 3 -24.19 -0.95 10.17
N GLY A 4 -23.37 -0.72 9.14
CA GLY A 4 -21.97 -0.33 9.29
C GLY A 4 -21.88 1.06 9.91
N ALA A 5 -21.35 1.12 11.13
CA ALA A 5 -21.05 2.36 11.82
C ALA A 5 -19.99 3.17 11.04
N PRO A 6 -20.18 4.49 10.83
CA PRO A 6 -19.12 5.32 10.29
C PRO A 6 -18.12 5.63 11.42
N HIS A 7 -16.89 5.11 11.31
CA HIS A 7 -15.75 5.60 12.08
C HIS A 7 -15.38 7.03 11.62
N GLY A 8 -16.12 8.01 12.15
CA GLY A 8 -15.72 9.40 12.16
C GLY A 8 -14.91 9.68 13.42
N ALA A 9 -13.60 9.53 13.35
CA ALA A 9 -12.71 10.02 14.41
C ALA A 9 -12.77 11.56 14.41
N GLY A 10 -13.63 12.11 15.28
CA GLY A 10 -13.65 13.52 15.60
C GLY A 10 -12.35 13.90 16.32
N GLY A 11 -11.34 14.32 15.56
CA GLY A 11 -10.10 14.85 16.10
C GLY A 11 -10.40 16.06 16.99
N THR A 12 -10.16 15.91 18.29
CA THR A 12 -10.20 16.99 19.27
C THR A 12 -9.13 18.02 18.90
N ALA A 13 -9.58 19.25 18.61
CA ALA A 13 -8.73 20.34 18.22
C ALA A 13 -7.84 20.79 19.39
N GLN A 14 -6.55 20.48 19.35
CA GLN A 14 -5.54 21.18 20.14
C GLN A 14 -5.26 22.55 19.50
N GLY A 15 -5.49 23.60 20.28
CA GLY A 15 -5.18 24.97 19.89
C GLY A 15 -6.03 25.98 20.65
N ALA A 16 -5.69 26.20 21.93
CA ALA A 16 -6.16 27.31 22.73
C ALA A 16 -5.70 28.64 22.10
N GLY A 17 -6.46 29.14 21.14
CA GLY A 17 -6.28 30.48 20.57
C GLY A 17 -7.32 31.42 21.15
N GLY A 18 -7.02 32.06 22.28
CA GLY A 18 -7.87 33.12 22.83
C GLY A 18 -8.01 34.31 21.86
N LEU A 19 -8.84 35.29 22.21
CA LEU A 19 -9.08 36.53 21.44
C LEU A 19 -7.80 37.18 20.87
N ARG A 20 -6.67 37.08 21.59
CA ARG A 20 -5.33 37.54 21.14
C ARG A 20 -4.85 36.88 19.83
N ALA A 21 -5.08 35.58 19.65
CA ALA A 21 -4.74 34.87 18.41
C ALA A 21 -5.70 35.20 17.26
N SER A 22 -6.83 35.85 17.55
CA SER A 22 -7.74 36.35 16.52
C SER A 22 -7.40 37.77 16.08
N LEU A 23 -6.82 38.57 16.98
CA LEU A 23 -6.27 39.89 16.66
C LEU A 23 -5.04 39.81 15.75
N SER A 24 -4.26 38.73 15.79
CA SER A 24 -3.20 38.49 14.80
C SER A 24 -3.73 38.21 13.40
N GLY A 25 -5.02 37.91 13.26
CA GLY A 25 -5.70 37.75 11.98
C GLY A 25 -6.09 39.06 11.28
N LEU A 26 -5.81 40.23 11.86
CA LEU A 26 -6.07 41.52 11.22
C LEU A 26 -5.20 41.67 9.95
N THR A 27 -5.85 41.89 8.82
CA THR A 27 -5.18 42.19 7.54
C THR A 27 -4.59 43.59 7.56
N THR A 28 -3.83 43.95 6.51
CA THR A 28 -3.34 45.32 6.32
C THR A 28 -4.48 46.34 6.39
N ARG A 29 -5.65 46.03 5.79
CA ARG A 29 -6.83 46.91 5.85
C ARG A 29 -7.36 47.06 7.27
N GLY A 30 -7.52 45.95 8.00
CA GLY A 30 -7.98 45.99 9.40
C GLY A 30 -7.05 46.81 10.30
N ARG A 31 -5.73 46.67 10.10
CA ARG A 31 -4.71 47.47 10.79
C ARG A 31 -4.76 48.95 10.44
N SER A 32 -4.98 49.30 9.17
CA SER A 32 -5.12 50.70 8.75
C SER A 32 -6.36 51.36 9.34
N PHE A 33 -7.50 50.67 9.39
CA PHE A 33 -8.71 51.17 10.07
C PHE A 33 -8.51 51.30 11.58
N LEU A 34 -7.84 50.31 12.18
CA LEU A 34 -7.11 50.37 13.46
C LEU A 34 -6.48 51.74 13.74
N ALA A 35 -5.42 52.00 12.97
CA ALA A 35 -4.55 53.15 13.14
C ALA A 35 -5.28 54.47 12.84
N ALA A 36 -6.11 54.52 11.80
CA ALA A 36 -6.88 55.70 11.44
C ALA A 36 -7.91 56.07 12.53
N GLY A 37 -8.60 55.07 13.10
CA GLY A 37 -9.52 55.29 14.22
C GLY A 37 -8.82 55.80 15.47
N ALA A 38 -7.65 55.23 15.80
CA ALA A 38 -6.83 55.70 16.92
C ALA A 38 -6.30 57.13 16.71
N ALA A 39 -5.78 57.44 15.51
CA ALA A 39 -5.29 58.76 15.17
C ALA A 39 -6.43 59.81 15.22
N ALA A 40 -7.60 59.50 14.66
CA ALA A 40 -8.77 60.36 14.72
C ALA A 40 -9.23 60.63 16.17
N ALA A 41 -9.19 59.60 17.04
CA ALA A 41 -9.51 59.76 18.46
C ALA A 41 -8.51 60.67 19.20
N VAL A 42 -7.22 60.56 18.90
CA VAL A 42 -6.18 61.45 19.45
C VAL A 42 -6.38 62.89 18.98
N CYS A 43 -6.61 63.09 17.68
CA CYS A 43 -6.91 64.42 17.12
C CYS A 43 -8.17 65.01 17.74
N ALA A 44 -9.21 64.21 17.95
CA ALA A 44 -10.46 64.65 18.57
C ALA A 44 -10.26 65.14 20.01
N TYR A 45 -9.41 64.43 20.78
CA TYR A 45 -9.06 64.82 22.13
C TYR A 45 -8.28 66.15 22.16
N VAL A 46 -7.30 66.32 21.26
CA VAL A 46 -6.49 67.55 21.18
C VAL A 46 -7.31 68.76 20.70
N LEU A 47 -8.21 68.56 19.73
CA LEU A 47 -9.01 69.62 19.13
C LEU A 47 -10.32 69.90 19.89
N GLY A 48 -10.68 69.08 20.89
CA GLY A 48 -11.94 69.18 21.62
C GLY A 48 -13.20 68.90 20.78
N GLN A 49 -13.06 68.25 19.62
CA GLN A 49 -14.14 68.01 18.67
C GLN A 49 -14.80 66.66 18.90
N SER A 50 -16.02 66.66 19.47
CA SER A 50 -16.77 65.44 19.78
C SER A 50 -17.20 64.65 18.54
N GLU A 51 -17.44 65.31 17.41
CA GLU A 51 -17.81 64.64 16.16
C GLU A 51 -16.66 63.78 15.60
N LEU A 52 -15.42 64.25 15.71
CA LEU A 52 -14.25 63.52 15.24
C LEU A 52 -14.01 62.25 16.09
N LEU A 53 -14.32 62.31 17.38
CA LEU A 53 -14.25 61.17 18.29
C LEU A 53 -15.22 60.05 17.87
N ARG A 54 -16.46 60.40 17.47
CA ARG A 54 -17.47 59.43 17.02
C ARG A 54 -17.00 58.70 15.77
N VAL A 55 -16.42 59.42 14.80
CA VAL A 55 -15.86 58.83 13.58
C VAL A 55 -14.67 57.92 13.91
N GLY A 56 -13.75 58.37 14.77
CA GLY A 56 -12.61 57.55 15.22
C GLY A 56 -13.03 56.26 15.91
N LEU A 57 -14.03 56.34 16.80
CA LEU A 57 -14.64 55.18 17.46
C LEU A 57 -15.27 54.22 16.46
N LEU A 58 -16.04 54.71 15.49
CA LEU A 58 -16.67 53.86 14.47
C LEU A 58 -15.61 53.10 13.64
N LEU A 59 -14.55 53.80 13.22
CA LEU A 59 -13.44 53.21 12.46
C LEU A 59 -12.70 52.14 13.26
N ALA A 60 -12.49 52.36 14.56
CA ALA A 60 -11.84 51.38 15.43
C ALA A 60 -12.77 50.20 15.79
N LEU A 61 -14.06 50.44 15.95
CA LEU A 61 -15.04 49.42 16.35
C LEU A 61 -15.31 48.41 15.22
N LEU A 62 -15.30 48.84 13.96
CA LEU A 62 -15.62 47.99 12.82
C LEU A 62 -14.69 46.76 12.69
N PRO A 63 -13.35 46.88 12.74
CA PRO A 63 -12.45 45.72 12.77
C PRO A 63 -12.66 44.81 13.98
N LEU A 64 -12.97 45.37 15.16
CA LEU A 64 -13.23 44.59 16.37
C LEU A 64 -14.52 43.76 16.25
N ILE A 65 -15.58 44.33 15.66
CA ILE A 65 -16.81 43.61 15.35
C ILE A 65 -16.53 42.47 14.37
N CYS A 66 -15.72 42.74 13.33
CA CYS A 66 -15.33 41.71 12.35
C CYS A 66 -14.56 40.56 13.03
N VAL A 67 -13.61 40.85 13.92
CA VAL A 67 -12.87 39.83 14.68
C VAL A 67 -13.83 39.01 15.54
N ALA A 68 -14.74 39.65 16.28
CA ALA A 68 -15.70 38.95 17.14
C ALA A 68 -16.66 38.05 16.36
N ALA A 69 -17.17 38.53 15.22
CA ALA A 69 -18.03 37.76 14.33
C ALA A 69 -17.30 36.56 13.75
N LEU A 70 -16.09 36.75 13.22
CA LEU A 70 -15.32 35.69 12.57
C LEU A 70 -14.81 34.65 13.57
N HIS A 71 -14.42 35.07 14.78
CA HIS A 71 -14.07 34.19 15.88
C HIS A 71 -15.25 33.29 16.29
N ARG A 72 -16.48 33.83 16.40
CA ARG A 72 -17.69 33.03 16.68
C ARG A 72 -17.99 32.02 15.56
N THR A 73 -17.87 32.43 14.30
CA THR A 73 -18.10 31.54 13.14
C THR A 73 -17.07 30.42 13.07
N ARG A 74 -15.79 30.72 13.37
CA ARG A 74 -14.69 29.75 13.35
C ARG A 74 -15.00 28.48 14.13
N TYR A 75 -15.55 28.57 15.34
CA TYR A 75 -15.82 27.40 16.19
C TYR A 75 -17.06 26.59 15.79
N ARG A 76 -17.89 27.12 14.89
CA ARG A 76 -19.17 26.51 14.49
C ARG A 76 -19.17 25.97 13.06
N VAL A 77 -17.99 25.76 12.49
CA VAL A 77 -17.81 25.08 11.20
C VAL A 77 -17.11 23.74 11.43
N SER A 78 -17.63 22.66 10.85
CA SER A 78 -16.96 21.36 10.82
C SER A 78 -16.51 21.02 9.40
N GLY A 79 -15.34 20.41 9.27
CA GLY A 79 -14.78 19.98 8.00
C GLY A 79 -14.38 18.51 8.08
N SER A 80 -14.72 17.74 7.05
CA SER A 80 -14.29 16.35 6.91
C SER A 80 -13.77 16.09 5.50
N ARG A 81 -12.82 15.17 5.40
CA ARG A 81 -12.32 14.65 4.13
C ARG A 81 -12.65 13.17 4.05
N ARG A 82 -12.99 12.72 2.84
CA ARG A 82 -13.13 11.30 2.51
C ARG A 82 -12.39 11.01 1.22
N LEU A 83 -11.43 10.09 1.31
CA LEU A 83 -10.72 9.52 0.17
C LEU A 83 -11.42 8.25 -0.30
N THR A 84 -11.66 8.09 -1.60
CA THR A 84 -12.24 6.86 -2.15
C THR A 84 -11.73 6.58 -3.57
N PRO A 85 -11.14 5.40 -3.83
CA PRO A 85 -10.65 4.41 -2.86
C PRO A 85 -9.36 4.88 -2.16
N ALA A 86 -9.01 4.28 -1.01
CA ALA A 86 -7.78 4.59 -0.28
C ALA A 86 -6.53 3.90 -0.85
N ARG A 87 -6.72 2.86 -1.65
CA ARG A 87 -5.67 2.11 -2.34
C ARG A 87 -5.97 2.12 -3.85
N VAL A 88 -4.99 2.51 -4.66
CA VAL A 88 -5.07 2.53 -6.13
C VAL A 88 -3.79 1.99 -6.74
N PRO A 89 -3.83 1.28 -7.88
CA PRO A 89 -2.62 0.98 -8.63
C PRO A 89 -1.98 2.26 -9.16
N ALA A 90 -0.67 2.25 -9.40
CA ALA A 90 0.02 3.37 -10.03
C ALA A 90 -0.64 3.75 -11.37
N GLY A 91 -0.81 5.04 -11.62
CA GLY A 91 -1.61 5.59 -12.74
C GLY A 91 -3.14 5.60 -12.49
N GLY A 92 -3.63 4.96 -11.42
CA GLY A 92 -5.04 4.98 -11.03
C GLY A 92 -5.47 6.30 -10.39
N GLU A 93 -6.73 6.66 -10.57
CA GLU A 93 -7.33 7.87 -9.98
C GLU A 93 -8.06 7.54 -8.67
N ALA A 94 -7.88 8.39 -7.66
CA ALA A 94 -8.73 8.41 -6.46
C ALA A 94 -9.47 9.75 -6.35
N ARG A 95 -10.69 9.72 -5.81
CA ARG A 95 -11.51 10.91 -5.58
C ARG A 95 -11.45 11.32 -4.11
N VAL A 96 -11.06 12.56 -3.87
CA VAL A 96 -11.14 13.19 -2.56
C VAL A 96 -12.40 14.04 -2.51
N ARG A 97 -13.26 13.78 -1.52
CA ARG A 97 -14.44 14.60 -1.23
C ARG A 97 -14.21 15.36 0.06
N LEU A 98 -14.34 16.68 -0.02
CA LEU A 98 -14.26 17.57 1.11
C LEU A 98 -15.66 18.04 1.43
N ARG A 99 -16.06 17.86 2.68
CA ARG A 99 -17.37 18.25 3.18
C ARG A 99 -17.23 19.27 4.29
N MET A 100 -17.97 20.35 4.16
CA MET A 100 -18.09 21.41 5.14
C MET A 100 -19.53 21.45 5.66
N ASP A 101 -19.70 21.35 6.98
CA ASP A 101 -20.98 21.49 7.67
C ASP A 101 -20.99 22.76 8.55
N ASN A 102 -21.96 23.66 8.32
CA ASN A 102 -22.21 24.80 9.18
C ASN A 102 -23.10 24.37 10.35
N VAL A 103 -22.54 24.18 11.54
CA VAL A 103 -23.30 23.80 12.75
C VAL A 103 -23.88 25.01 13.50
N SER A 104 -23.78 26.21 12.91
CA SER A 104 -24.33 27.43 13.49
C SER A 104 -25.76 27.74 13.01
N ARG A 105 -26.44 28.61 13.76
CA ARG A 105 -27.73 29.18 13.38
C ARG A 105 -27.61 30.43 12.49
N MET A 106 -26.39 30.79 12.09
CA MET A 106 -26.10 31.98 11.27
C MET A 106 -25.48 31.54 9.93
N PRO A 107 -25.68 32.31 8.85
CA PRO A 107 -24.98 32.06 7.61
C PRO A 107 -23.47 32.31 7.78
N THR A 108 -22.65 31.53 7.09
CA THR A 108 -21.20 31.75 7.03
C THR A 108 -20.84 32.82 5.98
N GLY A 109 -19.70 33.49 6.17
CA GLY A 109 -19.13 34.38 5.15
C GLY A 109 -18.51 33.60 3.99
N LEU A 110 -17.69 34.27 3.17
CA LEU A 110 -16.90 33.59 2.15
C LEU A 110 -15.88 32.67 2.80
N LEU A 111 -15.87 31.41 2.39
CA LEU A 111 -14.98 30.38 2.93
C LEU A 111 -14.02 29.93 1.84
N MET A 112 -12.74 29.82 2.17
CA MET A 112 -11.75 29.23 1.29
C MET A 112 -11.25 27.92 1.89
N LEU A 113 -11.52 26.83 1.20
CA LEU A 113 -11.06 25.50 1.56
C LEU A 113 -9.78 25.18 0.78
N GLN A 114 -8.74 24.81 1.51
CA GLN A 114 -7.46 24.42 0.95
C GLN A 114 -7.06 23.07 1.53
N ASP A 115 -6.79 22.09 0.68
CA ASP A 115 -6.22 20.82 1.11
C ASP A 115 -4.73 20.79 0.77
N ARG A 116 -3.93 20.13 1.60
CA ARG A 116 -2.50 19.96 1.36
C ARG A 116 -2.27 18.58 0.80
N VAL A 117 -1.85 18.53 -0.47
CA VAL A 117 -1.50 17.29 -1.16
C VAL A 117 -0.02 17.30 -1.54
N PRO A 118 0.70 16.16 -1.48
CA PRO A 118 2.04 16.05 -2.01
C PRO A 118 2.07 16.42 -3.50
N TYR A 119 3.17 17.06 -3.94
CA TYR A 119 3.29 17.58 -5.31
C TYR A 119 3.14 16.50 -6.39
N VAL A 120 3.58 15.28 -6.09
CA VAL A 120 3.43 14.11 -6.97
C VAL A 120 1.97 13.74 -7.28
N LEU A 121 1.02 14.19 -6.47
CA LEU A 121 -0.42 14.01 -6.69
C LEU A 121 -1.09 15.17 -7.44
N GLY A 122 -0.34 16.25 -7.72
CA GLY A 122 -0.83 17.45 -8.39
C GLY A 122 -0.72 18.73 -7.54
N PRO A 123 -1.28 19.85 -8.04
CA PRO A 123 -1.24 21.14 -7.36
C PRO A 123 -2.12 21.13 -6.11
N ARG A 124 -1.84 22.05 -5.17
CA ARG A 124 -2.64 22.21 -3.94
C ARG A 124 -4.05 22.69 -4.29
N PRO A 125 -5.10 21.88 -4.07
CA PRO A 125 -6.46 22.24 -4.45
C PRO A 125 -7.00 23.34 -3.52
N ARG A 126 -7.62 24.35 -4.14
CA ARG A 126 -8.21 25.52 -3.46
C ARG A 126 -9.62 25.73 -4.00
N PHE A 127 -10.58 25.81 -3.09
CA PHE A 127 -11.99 26.02 -3.42
C PHE A 127 -12.51 27.22 -2.65
N VAL A 128 -13.13 28.15 -3.37
CA VAL A 128 -13.92 29.20 -2.73
C VAL A 128 -15.35 28.68 -2.64
N LEU A 129 -15.87 28.64 -1.43
CA LEU A 129 -17.25 28.31 -1.15
C LEU A 129 -17.99 29.60 -0.84
N ASP A 130 -19.12 29.78 -1.52
CA ASP A 130 -20.06 30.83 -1.20
C ASP A 130 -20.68 30.61 0.19
N ARG A 131 -21.47 31.60 0.62
CA ARG A 131 -22.22 31.60 1.88
C ARG A 131 -22.92 30.26 2.09
N VAL A 132 -22.63 29.61 3.22
CA VAL A 132 -23.34 28.41 3.66
C VAL A 132 -24.41 28.78 4.68
N GLU A 133 -25.63 28.36 4.40
CA GLU A 133 -26.84 28.60 5.18
C GLU A 133 -26.71 28.04 6.61
N PRO A 134 -27.50 28.53 7.57
CA PRO A 134 -27.61 27.92 8.90
C PRO A 134 -27.93 26.42 8.81
N GLY A 135 -27.13 25.55 9.44
CA GLY A 135 -27.29 24.10 9.31
C GLY A 135 -26.93 23.52 7.93
N GLY A 136 -26.54 24.37 6.98
CA GLY A 136 -26.25 24.03 5.60
C GLY A 136 -24.94 23.26 5.43
N ARG A 137 -24.81 22.62 4.27
CA ARG A 137 -23.70 21.73 3.94
C ARG A 137 -23.19 22.04 2.53
N ARG A 138 -21.87 22.03 2.35
CA ARG A 138 -21.24 22.15 1.02
C ARG A 138 -20.23 21.05 0.83
N GLU A 139 -20.21 20.47 -0.35
CA GLU A 139 -19.30 19.41 -0.74
C GLU A 139 -18.58 19.82 -2.02
N VAL A 140 -17.27 19.63 -2.03
CA VAL A 140 -16.42 19.80 -3.22
C VAL A 140 -15.57 18.55 -3.38
N SER A 141 -15.26 18.19 -4.61
CA SER A 141 -14.45 17.01 -4.89
C SER A 141 -13.37 17.31 -5.91
N TYR A 142 -12.24 16.64 -5.74
CA TYR A 142 -11.12 16.68 -6.67
C TYR A 142 -10.55 15.28 -6.86
N ARG A 143 -9.74 15.12 -7.90
CA ARG A 143 -9.09 13.85 -8.24
C ARG A 143 -7.60 13.96 -7.96
N VAL A 144 -7.02 12.85 -7.53
CA VAL A 144 -5.58 12.68 -7.34
C VAL A 144 -5.14 11.43 -8.09
N ARG A 145 -3.93 11.49 -8.65
CA ARG A 145 -3.30 10.40 -9.39
C ARG A 145 -1.79 10.49 -9.21
N SER A 146 -1.11 9.35 -9.09
CA SER A 146 0.35 9.24 -9.10
C SER A 146 0.75 8.10 -10.02
N ASP A 147 1.78 8.32 -10.85
CA ASP A 147 2.44 7.24 -11.59
C ASP A 147 3.56 6.57 -10.77
N LEU A 148 3.94 7.16 -9.63
CA LEU A 148 4.88 6.58 -8.68
C LEU A 148 4.13 5.91 -7.53
N ARG A 149 4.60 4.71 -7.15
CA ARG A 149 4.12 4.01 -5.96
C ARG A 149 4.56 4.72 -4.68
N GLY A 150 3.80 4.54 -3.62
CA GLY A 150 4.10 5.13 -2.32
C GLY A 150 2.88 5.33 -1.43
N ARG A 151 3.14 5.81 -0.21
CA ARG A 151 2.11 6.26 0.72
C ARG A 151 2.12 7.77 0.78
N TYR A 152 1.00 8.38 0.38
CA TYR A 152 0.86 9.82 0.29
C TYR A 152 -0.15 10.33 1.32
N PRO A 153 0.31 11.01 2.39
CA PRO A 153 -0.60 11.64 3.34
C PRO A 153 -1.22 12.89 2.70
N LEU A 154 -2.55 12.93 2.71
CA LEU A 154 -3.37 14.08 2.34
C LEU A 154 -3.71 14.84 3.62
N GLY A 155 -3.55 16.16 3.60
CA GLY A 155 -3.84 17.04 4.71
C GLY A 155 -2.63 17.83 5.22
N PRO A 156 -2.85 18.71 6.21
CA PRO A 156 -4.13 18.96 6.88
C PRO A 156 -5.09 19.76 6.00
N LEU A 157 -6.40 19.59 6.22
CA LEU A 157 -7.43 20.42 5.59
C LEU A 157 -7.44 21.79 6.27
N GLN A 158 -7.32 22.86 5.49
CA GLN A 158 -7.30 24.24 5.98
C GLN A 158 -8.54 24.98 5.50
N LEU A 159 -9.23 25.62 6.43
CA LEU A 159 -10.35 26.50 6.16
C LEU A 159 -9.93 27.92 6.52
N ARG A 160 -9.85 28.79 5.52
CA ARG A 160 -9.62 30.22 5.68
C ARG A 160 -10.96 30.93 5.62
N LEU A 161 -11.27 31.68 6.68
CA LEU A 161 -12.44 32.53 6.79
C LEU A 161 -11.99 33.97 6.57
N THR A 162 -12.74 34.72 5.78
CA THR A 162 -12.49 36.15 5.56
C THR A 162 -13.80 36.91 5.74
N ASP A 163 -13.75 38.06 6.42
CA ASP A 163 -14.92 38.92 6.56
C ASP A 163 -15.25 39.66 5.23
N PRO A 164 -16.48 40.17 5.05
CA PRO A 164 -16.88 40.85 3.82
C PRO A 164 -16.06 42.10 3.47
N PHE A 165 -15.47 42.77 4.46
CA PHE A 165 -14.62 43.95 4.25
C PHE A 165 -13.13 43.60 4.07
N GLY A 166 -12.77 42.32 4.24
CA GLY A 166 -11.40 41.83 4.15
C GLY A 166 -10.46 42.43 5.20
N MET A 167 -10.99 42.83 6.37
CA MET A 167 -10.24 43.40 7.48
C MET A 167 -9.60 42.33 8.39
N VAL A 168 -10.17 41.12 8.40
CA VAL A 168 -9.82 40.01 9.28
C VAL A 168 -9.83 38.71 8.50
N GLU A 169 -8.77 37.94 8.65
CA GLU A 169 -8.60 36.60 8.11
C GLU A 169 -8.27 35.62 9.24
N LEU A 170 -9.05 34.54 9.35
CA LEU A 170 -8.79 33.48 10.32
C LEU A 170 -8.65 32.14 9.62
N THR A 171 -7.55 31.42 9.91
CA THR A 171 -7.31 30.09 9.35
C THR A 171 -7.52 29.01 10.40
N ARG A 172 -8.44 28.09 10.15
CA ARG A 172 -8.69 26.89 10.96
C ARG A 172 -8.15 25.66 10.23
N SER A 173 -7.25 24.94 10.88
CA SER A 173 -6.74 23.66 10.39
C SER A 173 -7.47 22.49 11.04
N PHE A 174 -7.84 21.50 10.25
CA PHE A 174 -8.31 20.19 10.71
C PHE A 174 -7.14 19.22 10.62
N SER A 175 -6.73 18.64 11.75
CA SER A 175 -5.55 17.77 11.88
C SER A 175 -5.75 16.35 11.35
N ALA A 176 -6.90 16.04 10.76
CA ALA A 176 -7.15 14.72 10.17
C ALA A 176 -6.32 14.54 8.89
N TYR A 177 -5.60 13.43 8.81
CA TYR A 177 -4.85 12.99 7.64
C TYR A 177 -5.46 11.70 7.09
N ASP A 178 -5.59 11.63 5.77
CA ASP A 178 -6.00 10.43 5.05
C ASP A 178 -4.78 9.99 4.24
N THR A 179 -4.54 8.70 4.11
CA THR A 179 -3.39 8.21 3.34
C THR A 179 -3.89 7.55 2.06
N LEU A 180 -3.39 8.03 0.92
CA LEU A 180 -3.52 7.32 -0.35
C LEU A 180 -2.33 6.37 -0.51
N THR A 181 -2.59 5.07 -0.59
CA THR A 181 -1.57 4.08 -0.91
C THR A 181 -1.63 3.76 -2.40
N VAL A 182 -0.56 4.13 -3.12
CA VAL A 182 -0.40 3.80 -4.53
C VAL A 182 0.42 2.52 -4.62
N ILE A 183 -0.23 1.42 -4.96
CA ILE A 183 0.36 0.09 -5.10
C ILE A 183 0.95 -0.09 -6.50
N PRO A 184 1.91 -1.02 -6.71
CA PRO A 184 2.40 -1.31 -8.06
C PRO A 184 1.27 -1.71 -9.02
N ARG A 185 1.46 -1.44 -10.31
CA ARG A 185 0.58 -1.97 -11.36
C ARG A 185 0.68 -3.48 -11.37
N THR A 186 -0.45 -4.15 -11.59
CA THR A 186 -0.51 -5.61 -11.69
C THR A 186 -1.14 -6.01 -13.01
N GLU A 187 -0.61 -7.06 -13.61
CA GLU A 187 -1.11 -7.67 -14.84
C GLU A 187 -1.70 -9.05 -14.50
N ALA A 188 -2.83 -9.40 -15.10
CA ALA A 188 -3.41 -10.73 -14.96
C ALA A 188 -2.56 -11.74 -15.74
N LEU A 189 -1.95 -12.69 -15.04
CA LEU A 189 -1.08 -13.67 -15.67
C LEU A 189 -1.89 -14.86 -16.23
N PRO A 190 -1.52 -15.37 -17.41
CA PRO A 190 -2.16 -16.55 -17.96
C PRO A 190 -1.85 -17.78 -17.09
N PRO A 191 -2.75 -18.77 -17.04
CA PRO A 191 -2.47 -20.04 -16.37
C PRO A 191 -1.35 -20.77 -17.12
N VAL A 192 -0.27 -21.08 -16.42
CA VAL A 192 0.92 -21.73 -16.98
C VAL A 192 1.21 -23.00 -16.19
N ARG A 193 1.57 -24.09 -16.88
CA ARG A 193 2.07 -25.30 -16.21
C ARG A 193 3.55 -25.11 -15.90
N LEU A 194 3.86 -24.79 -14.66
CA LEU A 194 5.22 -24.77 -14.15
C LEU A 194 5.59 -26.22 -13.75
N SER A 195 6.56 -26.82 -14.45
CA SER A 195 6.94 -28.23 -14.29
C SER A 195 7.51 -28.49 -12.89
N GLY A 196 6.75 -29.18 -12.04
CA GLY A 196 7.14 -29.45 -10.66
C GLY A 196 6.27 -30.50 -9.97
N GLU A 197 5.06 -30.79 -10.46
CA GLU A 197 4.29 -31.96 -10.04
C GLU A 197 3.47 -32.52 -11.19
N SER A 198 3.24 -33.82 -11.13
CA SER A 198 2.25 -34.60 -11.86
C SER A 198 0.81 -34.17 -11.50
N SER A 199 0.47 -32.88 -11.61
CA SER A 199 -0.90 -32.34 -11.68
C SER A 199 -0.86 -30.83 -11.64
N GLY A 200 -1.81 -30.21 -12.33
CA GLY A 200 -1.90 -28.77 -12.48
C GLY A 200 -1.82 -27.97 -11.18
N TYR A 201 -1.23 -26.78 -11.33
CA TYR A 201 -1.54 -25.53 -10.63
C TYR A 201 -2.61 -25.61 -9.53
N GLY A 202 -2.20 -25.50 -8.26
CA GLY A 202 -3.13 -25.35 -7.12
C GLY A 202 -4.03 -26.55 -6.82
N ASP A 203 -3.86 -27.68 -7.52
CA ASP A 203 -4.78 -28.81 -7.43
C ASP A 203 -4.55 -29.71 -6.21
N GLY A 204 -3.54 -29.41 -5.38
CA GLY A 204 -3.36 -30.09 -4.09
C GLY A 204 -4.61 -30.04 -3.21
N SER A 205 -5.46 -29.01 -3.37
CA SER A 205 -6.73 -28.92 -2.67
C SER A 205 -7.90 -29.65 -3.36
N ARG A 206 -7.94 -29.80 -4.69
CA ARG A 206 -9.09 -30.47 -5.35
C ARG A 206 -8.84 -31.95 -5.57
N ARG A 207 -7.58 -32.40 -5.67
CA ARG A 207 -7.25 -33.83 -5.68
C ARG A 207 -7.48 -34.50 -4.33
N SER A 208 -7.24 -33.83 -3.20
CA SER A 208 -7.57 -34.42 -1.89
C SER A 208 -9.08 -34.62 -1.71
N LEU A 209 -9.91 -33.78 -2.35
CA LEU A 209 -11.36 -33.92 -2.39
C LEU A 209 -11.84 -34.99 -3.40
N ALA A 210 -11.12 -35.18 -4.50
CA ALA A 210 -11.48 -36.17 -5.54
C ALA A 210 -10.92 -37.59 -5.27
N LEU A 211 -9.83 -37.70 -4.50
CA LEU A 211 -9.28 -38.95 -3.96
C LEU A 211 -9.79 -39.27 -2.56
N ALA A 212 -10.69 -38.44 -1.99
CA ALA A 212 -11.48 -38.78 -0.82
C ALA A 212 -12.54 -39.86 -1.16
N GLY A 213 -12.09 -40.98 -1.72
CA GLY A 213 -12.56 -42.26 -1.22
C GLY A 213 -12.17 -42.34 0.26
N ASP A 214 -13.06 -42.90 1.06
CA ASP A 214 -13.07 -42.96 2.52
C ASP A 214 -11.86 -43.71 3.18
N ASP A 215 -10.76 -43.89 2.45
CA ASP A 215 -9.72 -44.89 2.75
C ASP A 215 -8.32 -44.34 3.07
N ASP A 216 -7.99 -43.06 2.80
CA ASP A 216 -6.61 -42.55 2.96
C ASP A 216 -6.40 -41.70 4.24
N VAL A 217 -7.03 -42.10 5.33
CA VAL A 217 -6.81 -41.49 6.65
C VAL A 217 -5.82 -42.35 7.43
N ILE A 218 -4.62 -41.83 7.73
CA ILE A 218 -3.69 -42.48 8.65
C ILE A 218 -4.31 -42.48 10.05
N PRO A 219 -4.79 -43.63 10.57
CA PRO A 219 -5.41 -43.69 11.88
C PRO A 219 -4.33 -43.54 12.95
N ARG A 220 -4.62 -42.75 14.00
CA ARG A 220 -3.77 -42.66 15.19
C ARG A 220 -4.53 -43.12 16.42
N THR A 221 -3.82 -43.65 17.41
CA THR A 221 -4.41 -43.98 18.71
C THR A 221 -5.00 -42.72 19.36
N TYR A 222 -6.22 -42.88 19.88
CA TYR A 222 -6.93 -41.89 20.67
C TYR A 222 -6.11 -41.49 21.91
N ARG A 223 -6.02 -40.19 22.16
CA ARG A 223 -5.46 -39.65 23.41
C ARG A 223 -6.58 -38.95 24.18
N ARG A 224 -6.53 -39.03 25.52
CA ARG A 224 -7.49 -38.32 26.37
C ARG A 224 -7.44 -36.83 26.05
N GLY A 225 -8.56 -36.28 25.57
CA GLY A 225 -8.68 -34.90 25.07
C GLY A 225 -9.08 -34.81 23.60
N ASP A 226 -9.01 -35.91 22.84
CA ASP A 226 -9.53 -35.97 21.48
C ASP A 226 -11.07 -36.03 21.48
N ASP A 227 -11.70 -35.36 20.50
CA ASP A 227 -13.15 -35.38 20.34
C ASP A 227 -13.62 -36.78 19.88
N LEU A 228 -14.51 -37.41 20.65
CA LEU A 228 -15.09 -38.72 20.36
C LEU A 228 -15.87 -38.75 19.04
N ARG A 229 -16.32 -37.58 18.52
CA ARG A 229 -16.99 -37.47 17.22
C ARG A 229 -16.05 -37.71 16.05
N ARG A 230 -14.73 -37.67 16.27
CA ARG A 230 -13.68 -37.88 15.25
C ARG A 230 -13.13 -39.32 15.24
N VAL A 231 -13.78 -40.23 15.98
CA VAL A 231 -13.40 -41.65 16.04
C VAL A 231 -13.73 -42.35 14.72
N HIS A 232 -12.74 -43.01 14.14
CA HIS A 232 -12.91 -43.79 12.93
C HIS A 232 -13.29 -45.23 13.29
N TRP A 233 -14.59 -45.49 13.41
CA TRP A 233 -15.14 -46.76 13.92
C TRP A 233 -14.65 -47.99 13.15
N ARG A 234 -14.42 -47.89 11.84
CA ARG A 234 -13.93 -49.00 11.01
C ARG A 234 -12.48 -49.38 11.33
N SER A 235 -11.63 -48.40 11.63
CA SER A 235 -10.25 -48.66 12.07
C SER A 235 -10.22 -49.11 13.53
N THR A 236 -11.05 -48.52 14.39
CA THR A 236 -11.24 -48.98 15.77
C THR A 236 -11.63 -50.46 15.83
N ALA A 237 -12.52 -50.91 14.94
CA ALA A 237 -12.95 -52.30 14.86
C ALA A 237 -11.82 -53.27 14.42
N ARG A 238 -10.85 -52.82 13.61
CA ARG A 238 -9.72 -53.65 13.17
C ARG A 238 -8.57 -53.72 14.18
N TYR A 239 -8.28 -52.62 14.86
CA TYR A 239 -7.13 -52.52 15.76
C TYR A 239 -7.48 -52.74 17.24
N GLY A 240 -8.76 -52.82 17.60
CA GLY A 240 -9.22 -53.09 18.97
C GLY A 240 -9.07 -51.90 19.94
N GLU A 241 -8.56 -50.76 19.48
CA GLU A 241 -8.38 -49.54 20.25
C GLU A 241 -9.04 -48.35 19.54
N LEU A 242 -9.49 -47.34 20.28
CA LEU A 242 -10.09 -46.13 19.70
C LEU A 242 -9.09 -45.43 18.77
N MET A 243 -9.41 -45.41 17.48
CA MET A 243 -8.63 -44.72 16.45
C MET A 243 -9.29 -43.39 16.10
N VAL A 244 -8.53 -42.31 16.08
CA VAL A 244 -9.00 -40.97 15.69
C VAL A 244 -8.49 -40.64 14.30
N ARG A 245 -9.36 -40.05 13.47
CA ARG A 245 -8.98 -39.49 12.16
C ARG A 245 -7.96 -38.37 12.38
N ARG A 246 -6.71 -38.59 11.94
CA ARG A 246 -5.74 -37.50 11.84
C ARG A 246 -6.18 -36.62 10.69
N GLU A 247 -6.51 -35.37 10.98
CA GLU A 247 -6.80 -34.37 9.96
C GLU A 247 -5.47 -34.02 9.29
N GLU A 248 -5.21 -34.58 8.11
CA GLU A 248 -4.15 -34.10 7.24
C GLU A 248 -4.59 -32.73 6.75
N GLN A 249 -3.94 -31.68 7.24
CA GLN A 249 -4.11 -30.37 6.64
C GLN A 249 -3.60 -30.50 5.20
N PRO A 250 -4.42 -30.20 4.17
CA PRO A 250 -3.96 -30.25 2.79
C PRO A 250 -2.74 -29.35 2.68
N GLN A 251 -1.59 -29.95 2.38
CA GLN A 251 -0.33 -29.26 2.27
C GLN A 251 -0.40 -28.33 1.06
N ARG A 252 -0.68 -27.04 1.30
CA ARG A 252 -0.69 -26.05 0.23
C ARG A 252 0.71 -25.96 -0.36
N SER A 253 0.78 -25.95 -1.68
CA SER A 253 2.03 -25.72 -2.41
C SER A 253 2.61 -24.36 -1.99
N LYS A 254 3.86 -24.35 -1.56
CA LYS A 254 4.56 -23.14 -1.12
C LYS A 254 5.27 -22.47 -2.28
N ALA A 255 5.20 -21.15 -2.34
CA ALA A 255 5.92 -20.36 -3.32
C ALA A 255 6.62 -19.16 -2.70
N THR A 256 7.89 -18.98 -3.08
CA THR A 256 8.72 -17.85 -2.67
C THR A 256 8.93 -16.94 -3.87
N VAL A 257 8.58 -15.66 -3.74
CA VAL A 257 8.90 -14.62 -4.70
C VAL A 257 10.07 -13.80 -4.15
N LEU A 258 11.20 -13.83 -4.84
CA LEU A 258 12.40 -13.06 -4.51
C LEU A 258 12.44 -11.80 -5.36
N LEU A 259 12.48 -10.63 -4.73
CA LEU A 259 12.66 -9.34 -5.38
C LEU A 259 14.04 -8.79 -5.02
N ASP A 260 14.91 -8.64 -6.03
CA ASP A 260 16.14 -7.90 -5.88
C ASP A 260 15.83 -6.40 -5.79
N THR A 261 16.22 -5.75 -4.69
CA THR A 261 16.04 -4.31 -4.48
C THR A 261 17.36 -3.54 -4.48
N ARG A 262 18.50 -4.21 -4.75
CA ARG A 262 19.83 -3.57 -4.68
C ARG A 262 19.92 -2.38 -5.62
N ARG A 263 20.34 -1.23 -5.08
CA ARG A 263 20.54 0.00 -5.89
C ARG A 263 21.49 -0.23 -7.06
N GLY A 264 22.57 -0.98 -6.84
CA GLY A 264 23.59 -1.24 -7.86
C GLY A 264 23.18 -2.23 -8.96
N ALA A 265 22.05 -2.92 -8.80
CA ALA A 265 21.56 -3.89 -9.79
C ALA A 265 20.65 -3.26 -10.86
N TYR A 266 20.24 -2.00 -10.68
CA TYR A 266 19.33 -1.31 -11.59
C TYR A 266 19.90 0.05 -12.00
N GLU A 267 19.73 0.37 -13.29
CA GLU A 267 20.01 1.70 -13.82
C GLU A 267 18.70 2.44 -14.16
N GLY A 268 18.76 3.77 -14.05
CA GLY A 268 17.61 4.65 -14.31
C GLY A 268 16.66 4.82 -13.13
N ALA A 269 15.78 5.81 -13.24
CA ALA A 269 14.79 6.15 -12.22
C ALA A 269 13.47 6.59 -12.87
N GLY A 270 12.37 6.44 -12.13
CA GLY A 270 11.04 6.86 -12.55
C GLY A 270 10.09 5.70 -12.89
N PRO A 271 8.84 5.99 -13.31
CA PRO A 271 7.76 5.00 -13.42
C PRO A 271 7.98 3.86 -14.43
N GLY A 272 8.93 4.03 -15.37
CA GLY A 272 9.25 3.05 -16.41
C GLY A 272 10.63 2.42 -16.25
N SER A 273 11.25 2.50 -15.06
CA SER A 273 12.54 1.87 -14.82
C SER A 273 12.44 0.34 -14.72
N ALA A 274 13.57 -0.33 -14.89
CA ALA A 274 13.69 -1.77 -14.68
C ALA A 274 13.18 -2.18 -13.29
N PHE A 275 13.51 -1.40 -12.26
CA PHE A 275 13.06 -1.68 -10.91
C PHE A 275 11.54 -1.63 -10.75
N GLU A 276 10.84 -0.64 -11.35
CA GLU A 276 9.37 -0.61 -11.32
C GLU A 276 8.76 -1.83 -12.02
N TRP A 277 9.37 -2.28 -13.11
CA TRP A 277 8.93 -3.47 -13.83
C TRP A 277 9.10 -4.73 -12.97
N ALA A 278 10.24 -4.88 -12.28
CA ALA A 278 10.47 -5.98 -11.34
C ALA A 278 9.47 -5.99 -10.19
N VAL A 279 9.17 -4.82 -9.60
CA VAL A 279 8.15 -4.67 -8.55
C VAL A 279 6.75 -5.01 -9.07
N SER A 280 6.41 -4.57 -10.29
CA SER A 280 5.13 -4.88 -10.94
C SER A 280 4.99 -6.36 -11.28
N GLY A 281 6.06 -6.99 -11.77
CA GLY A 281 6.13 -8.42 -12.03
C GLY A 281 5.96 -9.23 -10.75
N ALA A 282 6.70 -8.87 -9.69
CA ALA A 282 6.58 -9.51 -8.38
C ALA A 282 5.17 -9.40 -7.82
N ALA A 283 4.56 -8.20 -7.85
CA ALA A 283 3.18 -8.01 -7.42
C ALA A 283 2.18 -8.89 -8.20
N SER A 284 2.33 -8.95 -9.54
CA SER A 284 1.48 -9.75 -10.42
C SER A 284 1.63 -11.25 -10.12
N THR A 285 2.86 -11.73 -9.92
CA THR A 285 3.14 -13.12 -9.55
C THR A 285 2.57 -13.47 -8.18
N LEU A 286 2.75 -12.60 -7.18
CA LEU A 286 2.20 -12.84 -5.82
C LEU A 286 0.69 -13.00 -5.86
N LEU A 287 -0.03 -12.08 -6.52
CA LEU A 287 -1.49 -12.16 -6.64
C LEU A 287 -1.92 -13.41 -7.42
N HIS A 288 -1.26 -13.69 -8.55
CA HIS A 288 -1.57 -14.86 -9.35
C HIS A 288 -1.41 -16.16 -8.55
N LEU A 289 -0.33 -16.31 -7.78
CA LEU A 289 -0.08 -17.51 -6.98
C LEU A 289 -1.08 -17.64 -5.82
N LEU A 290 -1.42 -16.53 -5.15
CA LEU A 290 -2.43 -16.51 -4.09
C LEU A 290 -3.83 -16.89 -4.62
N GLU A 291 -4.23 -16.36 -5.79
CA GLU A 291 -5.50 -16.70 -6.45
C GLU A 291 -5.61 -18.20 -6.77
N HIS A 292 -4.48 -18.87 -6.98
CA HIS A 292 -4.41 -20.30 -7.30
C HIS A 292 -4.04 -21.17 -6.10
N GLY A 293 -4.16 -20.64 -4.89
CA GLY A 293 -4.11 -21.42 -3.66
C GLY A 293 -2.72 -21.74 -3.14
N PHE A 294 -1.67 -21.10 -3.69
CA PHE A 294 -0.33 -21.21 -3.12
C PHE A 294 -0.26 -20.46 -1.79
N SER A 295 0.54 -21.01 -0.88
CA SER A 295 1.01 -20.28 0.29
C SER A 295 2.24 -19.48 -0.15
N VAL A 296 2.12 -18.15 -0.19
CA VAL A 296 3.12 -17.29 -0.83
C VAL A 296 3.88 -16.46 0.21
N ARG A 297 5.15 -16.23 -0.09
CA ARG A 297 6.06 -15.34 0.63
C ARG A 297 6.79 -14.43 -0.36
N LEU A 298 6.93 -13.15 -0.02
CA LEU A 298 7.86 -12.21 -0.65
C LEU A 298 9.15 -12.17 0.19
N VAL A 299 10.31 -12.28 -0.45
CA VAL A 299 11.63 -12.06 0.14
C VAL A 299 12.35 -10.99 -0.65
N THR A 300 13.10 -10.13 0.03
CA THR A 300 13.99 -9.14 -0.60
C THR A 300 15.46 -9.49 -0.35
N ASP A 301 16.39 -8.88 -1.09
CA ASP A 301 17.83 -9.08 -0.92
C ASP A 301 18.35 -8.78 0.49
N THR A 302 17.67 -7.90 1.24
CA THR A 302 18.00 -7.56 2.64
C THR A 302 17.71 -8.68 3.62
N GLY A 303 16.96 -9.71 3.21
CA GLY A 303 16.46 -10.78 4.06
C GLY A 303 15.06 -10.53 4.65
N ASP A 304 14.47 -9.35 4.39
CA ASP A 304 13.10 -9.07 4.83
C ASP A 304 12.12 -9.99 4.12
N SER A 305 11.21 -10.60 4.88
CA SER A 305 10.19 -11.51 4.37
C SER A 305 8.77 -11.08 4.78
N VAL A 306 7.82 -11.26 3.86
CA VAL A 306 6.40 -10.94 4.04
C VAL A 306 5.54 -12.09 3.52
N PRO A 307 4.63 -12.68 4.31
CA PRO A 307 4.32 -12.36 5.71
C PRO A 307 5.50 -12.74 6.62
N GLY A 308 5.76 -11.94 7.67
CA GLY A 308 6.92 -12.12 8.55
C GLY A 308 6.97 -13.48 9.26
N GLU A 309 8.03 -13.74 10.03
CA GLU A 309 8.34 -15.07 10.57
C GLU A 309 7.35 -15.64 11.60
N ALA A 310 6.43 -14.83 12.13
CA ALA A 310 5.52 -15.20 13.24
C ALA A 310 4.50 -16.33 12.95
N GLY A 311 4.56 -16.97 11.78
CA GLY A 311 3.74 -18.12 11.39
C GLY A 311 4.42 -19.09 10.41
N GLY A 312 5.75 -19.21 10.45
CA GLY A 312 6.53 -19.93 9.42
C GLY A 312 6.66 -19.14 8.10
N GLY A 313 6.20 -17.89 8.12
CA GLY A 313 6.26 -16.84 7.10
C GLY A 313 5.74 -17.18 5.71
N PHE A 314 4.72 -18.02 5.67
CA PHE A 314 3.82 -18.18 4.54
C PHE A 314 2.39 -17.87 4.98
N SER A 315 1.52 -17.42 4.07
CA SER A 315 0.09 -17.22 4.36
C SER A 315 -0.64 -18.56 4.55
N SER A 316 -1.42 -18.73 5.63
CA SER A 316 -2.15 -19.98 5.92
C SER A 316 -3.69 -19.79 5.84
N GLY A 317 -4.41 -20.59 5.06
CA GLY A 317 -5.88 -20.41 4.96
C GLY A 317 -6.35 -19.30 4.01
N SER A 318 -7.65 -19.27 3.69
CA SER A 318 -8.25 -18.40 2.65
C SER A 318 -8.46 -16.96 3.12
N GLN A 319 -8.88 -16.74 4.36
CA GLN A 319 -9.09 -15.40 4.92
C GLN A 319 -7.75 -14.66 5.12
N GLU A 320 -6.70 -15.36 5.54
CA GLU A 320 -5.33 -14.82 5.61
C GLU A 320 -4.75 -14.51 4.22
N SER A 321 -5.23 -15.14 3.14
CA SER A 321 -4.70 -14.89 1.79
C SER A 321 -5.01 -13.48 1.29
N ALA A 322 -6.21 -12.95 1.57
CA ALA A 322 -6.58 -11.59 1.20
C ALA A 322 -5.84 -10.53 2.04
N GLU A 323 -5.65 -10.81 3.33
CA GLU A 323 -4.87 -9.95 4.23
C GLU A 323 -3.39 -9.96 3.86
N ALA A 324 -2.83 -11.13 3.56
CA ALA A 324 -1.45 -11.28 3.07
C ALA A 324 -1.25 -10.56 1.74
N ALA A 325 -2.19 -10.70 0.79
CA ALA A 325 -2.15 -9.93 -0.46
C ALA A 325 -2.12 -8.42 -0.17
N GLY A 326 -2.99 -7.95 0.74
CA GLY A 326 -3.01 -6.55 1.16
C GLY A 326 -1.68 -6.07 1.75
N LEU A 327 -1.08 -6.87 2.63
CA LEU A 327 0.20 -6.58 3.27
C LEU A 327 1.36 -6.58 2.27
N MET A 328 1.41 -7.55 1.35
CA MET A 328 2.42 -7.62 0.30
C MET A 328 2.32 -6.43 -0.65
N MET A 329 1.11 -6.06 -1.06
CA MET A 329 0.91 -4.90 -1.94
C MET A 329 1.25 -3.58 -1.23
N ASP A 330 0.97 -3.45 0.07
CA ASP A 330 1.38 -2.28 0.85
C ASP A 330 2.90 -2.24 1.07
N THR A 331 3.55 -3.38 1.22
CA THR A 331 5.02 -3.50 1.29
C THR A 331 5.65 -3.08 -0.04
N LEU A 332 5.16 -3.64 -1.15
CA LEU A 332 5.63 -3.30 -2.50
C LEU A 332 5.29 -1.85 -2.89
N ALA A 333 4.27 -1.23 -2.28
CA ALA A 333 3.98 0.19 -2.48
C ALA A 333 5.09 1.10 -1.94
N VAL A 334 5.82 0.68 -0.90
CA VAL A 334 6.86 1.49 -0.24
C VAL A 334 8.28 0.94 -0.43
N VAL A 335 8.43 -0.24 -1.03
CA VAL A 335 9.74 -0.85 -1.27
C VAL A 335 10.60 0.09 -2.13
N GLY A 336 11.75 0.49 -1.61
CA GLY A 336 12.75 1.29 -2.31
C GLY A 336 13.98 0.46 -2.66
N HIS A 337 15.01 1.12 -3.20
CA HIS A 337 16.30 0.46 -3.38
C HIS A 337 16.99 0.22 -2.03
N SER A 338 17.55 -0.97 -1.85
CA SER A 338 18.45 -1.27 -0.75
C SER A 338 19.87 -0.78 -1.07
N ASP A 339 20.62 -0.49 -0.01
CA ASP A 339 22.07 -0.24 -0.08
C ASP A 339 22.87 -1.56 0.03
N GLY A 340 22.20 -2.72 -0.15
CA GLY A 340 22.80 -4.04 -0.07
C GLY A 340 23.70 -4.35 -1.27
N ALA A 341 24.80 -5.09 -1.01
CA ALA A 341 25.79 -5.44 -2.04
C ALA A 341 25.61 -6.87 -2.61
N GLY A 342 24.71 -7.69 -2.08
CA GLY A 342 24.54 -9.07 -2.54
C GLY A 342 23.31 -9.76 -1.98
N LEU A 343 23.10 -11.02 -2.39
CA LEU A 343 21.89 -11.79 -2.12
C LEU A 343 22.02 -12.75 -0.91
N GLY A 344 23.08 -12.62 -0.11
CA GLY A 344 23.40 -13.52 1.01
C GLY A 344 22.29 -13.60 2.06
N ARG A 345 21.74 -12.44 2.45
CA ARG A 345 20.67 -12.38 3.47
C ARG A 345 19.36 -12.96 2.96
N ALA A 346 19.02 -12.75 1.69
CA ALA A 346 17.90 -13.44 1.06
C ALA A 346 18.08 -14.97 1.08
N TYR A 347 19.29 -15.44 0.76
CA TYR A 347 19.60 -16.88 0.83
C TYR A 347 19.45 -17.43 2.25
N GLU A 348 19.92 -16.72 3.26
CA GLU A 348 19.75 -17.10 4.67
C GLU A 348 18.29 -17.06 5.12
N ALA A 349 17.51 -16.04 4.74
CA ALA A 349 16.09 -15.94 5.08
C ALA A 349 15.26 -17.10 4.49
N MET A 350 15.61 -17.55 3.29
CA MET A 350 15.03 -18.76 2.68
C MET A 350 15.47 -20.06 3.39
N ARG A 351 16.60 -20.05 4.11
CA ARG A 351 17.06 -21.20 4.91
C ARG A 351 16.48 -21.23 6.32
N GLY A 352 16.42 -20.07 6.97
CA GLY A 352 16.05 -19.92 8.39
C GLY A 352 14.60 -20.25 8.69
N SER A 353 13.69 -20.02 7.73
CA SER A 353 12.26 -20.31 7.90
C SER A 353 11.89 -21.80 7.84
N GLY A 354 12.88 -22.69 7.77
CA GLY A 354 12.72 -24.14 7.94
C GLY A 354 12.60 -24.60 9.41
N GLY A 355 12.59 -23.68 10.38
CA GLY A 355 12.43 -23.99 11.79
C GLY A 355 10.97 -24.20 12.20
N GLY A 356 10.56 -25.46 12.41
CA GLY A 356 9.34 -25.77 13.17
C GLY A 356 8.64 -27.08 12.80
N PHE A 357 8.76 -27.53 11.55
CA PHE A 357 8.27 -28.85 11.14
C PHE A 357 9.39 -29.60 10.43
N ALA A 358 9.99 -30.56 11.15
CA ALA A 358 10.79 -31.62 10.55
C ALA A 358 9.86 -32.49 9.69
N GLY A 359 9.60 -32.00 8.49
CA GLY A 359 8.86 -32.63 7.42
C GLY A 359 9.38 -32.04 6.12
N THR A 360 10.34 -32.75 5.53
CA THR A 360 10.73 -32.73 4.12
C THR A 360 9.81 -31.89 3.22
N GLY A 361 10.26 -30.72 2.81
CA GLY A 361 9.55 -29.91 1.82
C GLY A 361 10.40 -28.74 1.38
N SER A 362 11.09 -28.91 0.25
CA SER A 362 11.62 -27.83 -0.58
C SER A 362 10.61 -26.69 -0.72
N ASP A 363 11.06 -25.43 -0.79
CA ASP A 363 10.23 -24.35 -1.33
C ASP A 363 9.74 -24.82 -2.72
N GLY A 364 8.43 -25.04 -2.87
CA GLY A 364 7.91 -25.73 -4.06
C GLY A 364 8.25 -24.97 -5.34
N LEU A 365 7.92 -23.68 -5.34
CA LEU A 365 8.15 -22.76 -6.45
C LEU A 365 8.98 -21.56 -5.99
N LEU A 366 10.07 -21.24 -6.71
CA LEU A 366 10.85 -20.02 -6.52
C LEU A 366 10.72 -19.13 -7.77
N VAL A 367 10.21 -17.92 -7.63
CA VAL A 367 10.20 -16.92 -8.71
C VAL A 367 11.07 -15.75 -8.30
N ALA A 368 12.11 -15.47 -9.07
CA ALA A 368 13.05 -14.40 -8.76
C ALA A 368 13.06 -13.31 -9.82
N PHE A 369 13.09 -12.06 -9.38
CA PHE A 369 13.29 -10.88 -10.20
C PHE A 369 14.65 -10.29 -9.83
N PHE A 370 15.63 -10.48 -10.73
CA PHE A 370 17.00 -10.01 -10.55
C PHE A 370 17.27 -8.80 -11.43
N GLY A 371 18.01 -7.82 -10.89
CA GLY A 371 18.70 -6.85 -11.73
C GLY A 371 20.01 -7.44 -12.26
N ASP A 372 20.99 -6.58 -12.54
CA ASP A 372 22.33 -7.01 -12.91
C ASP A 372 22.96 -7.89 -11.83
N LEU A 373 23.52 -9.02 -12.28
CA LEU A 373 24.18 -10.01 -11.43
C LEU A 373 25.67 -10.06 -11.76
N ASP A 374 26.51 -9.97 -10.73
CA ASP A 374 27.92 -10.32 -10.83
C ASP A 374 28.15 -11.84 -10.72
N ASP A 375 29.40 -12.27 -10.83
CA ASP A 375 29.78 -13.68 -10.77
C ASP A 375 29.37 -14.34 -9.44
N ALA A 376 29.62 -13.66 -8.31
CA ALA A 376 29.33 -14.18 -6.98
C ALA A 376 27.82 -14.29 -6.70
N GLN A 377 27.05 -13.32 -7.17
CA GLN A 377 25.59 -13.28 -7.07
C GLN A 377 24.96 -14.34 -7.98
N THR A 378 25.50 -14.54 -9.18
CA THR A 378 25.06 -15.61 -10.09
C THR A 378 25.29 -16.98 -9.48
N GLU A 379 26.45 -17.22 -8.85
CA GLU A 379 26.73 -18.48 -8.13
C GLU A 379 25.78 -18.67 -6.94
N LEU A 380 25.50 -17.60 -6.19
CA LEU A 380 24.58 -17.67 -5.07
C LEU A 380 23.13 -17.94 -5.51
N ALA A 381 22.68 -17.31 -6.60
CA ALA A 381 21.38 -17.60 -7.22
C ALA A 381 21.31 -19.04 -7.75
N ALA A 382 22.38 -19.57 -8.33
CA ALA A 382 22.48 -20.98 -8.70
C ALA A 382 22.28 -21.92 -7.50
N ARG A 383 22.88 -21.60 -6.33
CA ARG A 383 22.67 -22.35 -5.08
C ARG A 383 21.23 -22.29 -4.56
N MET A 384 20.52 -21.19 -4.75
CA MET A 384 19.11 -21.06 -4.35
C MET A 384 18.22 -22.10 -5.04
N ARG A 385 18.48 -22.39 -6.33
CA ARG A 385 17.71 -23.37 -7.14
C ARG A 385 17.76 -24.79 -6.61
N GLN A 386 18.88 -25.21 -6.02
CA GLN A 386 19.08 -26.59 -5.56
C GLN A 386 18.09 -27.00 -4.45
N ARG A 387 17.47 -26.03 -3.78
CA ARG A 387 16.53 -26.25 -2.68
C ARG A 387 15.06 -26.16 -3.09
N SER A 388 14.77 -25.62 -4.27
CA SER A 388 13.41 -25.47 -4.76
C SER A 388 13.01 -26.64 -5.66
N GLY A 389 11.73 -26.96 -5.77
CA GLY A 389 11.25 -27.94 -6.76
C GLY A 389 11.42 -27.41 -8.19
N TYR A 390 10.95 -26.18 -8.40
CA TYR A 390 11.03 -25.47 -9.67
C TYR A 390 11.38 -24.00 -9.44
N ALA A 391 12.19 -23.40 -10.33
CA ALA A 391 12.54 -21.99 -10.21
C ALA A 391 12.54 -21.25 -11.56
N VAL A 392 11.97 -20.04 -11.54
CA VAL A 392 11.91 -19.11 -12.67
C VAL A 392 12.66 -17.84 -12.29
N ALA A 393 13.57 -17.39 -13.14
CA ALA A 393 14.29 -16.14 -12.97
C ALA A 393 13.97 -15.19 -14.12
N PHE A 394 13.50 -13.99 -13.79
CA PHE A 394 13.43 -12.87 -14.70
C PHE A 394 14.65 -11.98 -14.42
N VAL A 395 15.58 -11.90 -15.36
CA VAL A 395 16.79 -11.10 -15.24
C VAL A 395 16.63 -9.84 -16.08
N LEU A 396 16.60 -8.70 -15.40
CA LEU A 396 16.53 -7.39 -16.02
C LEU A 396 17.95 -6.88 -16.28
N ASP A 397 18.25 -6.63 -17.55
CA ASP A 397 19.55 -6.13 -17.99
C ASP A 397 19.60 -4.60 -17.86
N ALA A 398 20.33 -4.06 -16.89
CA ALA A 398 20.31 -2.62 -16.65
C ALA A 398 20.78 -1.82 -17.88
N ALA A 399 21.76 -2.34 -18.62
CA ALA A 399 22.29 -1.73 -19.83
C ALA A 399 21.22 -1.67 -20.95
N ALA A 400 20.46 -2.75 -21.15
CA ALA A 400 19.38 -2.74 -22.15
C ALA A 400 18.29 -1.70 -21.83
N TRP A 401 18.02 -1.46 -20.55
CA TRP A 401 17.03 -0.48 -20.09
C TRP A 401 17.50 0.98 -20.18
N THR A 402 18.82 1.21 -20.33
CA THR A 402 19.40 2.52 -20.63
C THR A 402 19.74 2.72 -22.11
N GLY A 403 19.45 1.74 -22.96
CA GLY A 403 19.70 1.78 -24.42
C GLY A 403 21.11 1.34 -24.83
N LEU A 404 21.86 0.72 -23.92
CA LEU A 404 23.16 0.12 -24.17
C LEU A 404 23.04 -1.35 -24.62
N PRO A 405 24.09 -1.94 -25.23
CA PRO A 405 24.09 -3.35 -25.63
C PRO A 405 23.92 -4.28 -24.42
N SER A 406 23.03 -5.27 -24.56
CA SER A 406 22.70 -6.22 -23.49
C SER A 406 23.90 -7.08 -23.09
N ARG A 407 24.10 -7.27 -21.78
CA ARG A 407 25.15 -8.12 -21.19
C ARG A 407 24.59 -9.34 -20.43
N VAL A 408 23.27 -9.52 -20.47
CA VAL A 408 22.55 -10.52 -19.67
C VAL A 408 22.75 -11.98 -20.10
N GLU A 409 23.31 -12.23 -21.28
CA GLU A 409 23.39 -13.60 -21.85
C GLU A 409 24.26 -14.55 -21.01
N GLU A 410 25.39 -14.07 -20.48
CA GLU A 410 26.30 -14.88 -19.67
C GLU A 410 25.69 -15.27 -18.31
N PRO A 411 25.13 -14.33 -17.50
CA PRO A 411 24.35 -14.69 -16.31
C PRO A 411 23.18 -15.63 -16.61
N LEU A 412 22.44 -15.41 -17.70
CA LEU A 412 21.31 -16.28 -18.08
C LEU A 412 21.76 -17.69 -18.38
N ARG A 413 22.87 -17.87 -19.11
CA ARG A 413 23.42 -19.19 -19.41
C ARG A 413 23.77 -19.93 -18.12
N ARG A 414 24.50 -19.29 -17.21
CA ARG A 414 24.89 -19.90 -15.92
C ARG A 414 23.69 -20.26 -15.05
N LEU A 415 22.65 -19.42 -15.03
CA LEU A 415 21.41 -19.73 -14.31
C LEU A 415 20.69 -20.93 -14.94
N ARG A 416 20.60 -21.01 -16.27
CA ARG A 416 20.02 -22.15 -16.99
C ARG A 416 20.79 -23.43 -16.74
N ASP A 417 22.12 -23.38 -16.75
CA ASP A 417 22.98 -24.53 -16.44
C ASP A 417 22.79 -25.01 -14.99
N ALA A 418 22.47 -24.09 -14.07
CA ALA A 418 22.11 -24.41 -12.69
C ALA A 418 20.66 -24.93 -12.52
N GLY A 419 19.89 -25.04 -13.61
CA GLY A 419 18.52 -25.57 -13.63
C GLY A 419 17.41 -24.55 -13.44
N TRP A 420 17.71 -23.24 -13.53
CA TRP A 420 16.67 -22.20 -13.57
C TRP A 420 16.00 -22.13 -14.95
N THR A 421 14.71 -21.83 -14.96
CA THR A 421 14.07 -21.26 -16.15
C THR A 421 14.35 -19.76 -16.18
N ALA A 422 15.49 -19.36 -16.76
CA ALA A 422 15.94 -17.97 -16.78
C ALA A 422 15.59 -17.25 -18.10
N LEU A 423 14.87 -16.12 -17.98
CA LEU A 423 14.40 -15.29 -19.09
C LEU A 423 14.93 -13.85 -18.96
N ALA A 424 15.38 -13.28 -20.07
CA ALA A 424 15.71 -11.86 -20.15
C ALA A 424 14.41 -11.04 -20.16
N ALA A 425 14.38 -9.92 -19.43
CA ALA A 425 13.29 -8.97 -19.45
C ALA A 425 13.75 -7.64 -20.10
N PRO A 426 13.60 -7.47 -21.42
CA PRO A 426 13.97 -6.22 -22.11
C PRO A 426 12.93 -5.10 -21.83
N PRO A 427 13.31 -3.83 -22.04
CA PRO A 427 12.38 -2.70 -21.89
C PRO A 427 11.17 -2.87 -22.82
N GLY A 428 9.98 -2.63 -22.29
CA GLY A 428 8.72 -2.76 -23.03
C GLY A 428 8.16 -4.18 -23.17
N ALA A 429 8.84 -5.20 -22.63
CA ALA A 429 8.30 -6.56 -22.60
C ALA A 429 7.04 -6.64 -21.73
N ALA A 430 5.98 -7.23 -22.28
CA ALA A 430 4.78 -7.57 -21.52
C ALA A 430 5.08 -8.73 -20.57
N PHE A 431 4.79 -8.56 -19.28
CA PHE A 431 5.14 -9.54 -18.28
C PHE A 431 4.33 -10.84 -18.44
N ALA A 432 3.05 -10.76 -18.83
CA ALA A 432 2.22 -11.93 -19.12
C ALA A 432 2.80 -12.84 -20.22
N GLU A 433 3.52 -12.29 -21.21
CA GLU A 433 4.13 -13.07 -22.28
C GLU A 433 5.40 -13.79 -21.79
N LEU A 434 6.27 -13.11 -21.04
CA LEU A 434 7.43 -13.74 -20.40
C LEU A 434 6.99 -14.83 -19.41
N TRP A 435 5.90 -14.59 -18.67
CA TRP A 435 5.31 -15.59 -17.79
C TRP A 435 4.88 -16.85 -18.56
N ARG A 436 4.21 -16.67 -19.72
CA ARG A 436 3.83 -17.78 -20.61
C ARG A 436 5.04 -18.57 -21.10
N GLN A 437 6.09 -17.86 -21.52
CA GLN A 437 7.33 -18.48 -21.99
C GLN A 437 7.98 -19.33 -20.90
N SER A 438 7.93 -18.91 -19.64
CA SER A 438 8.52 -19.67 -18.54
C SER A 438 7.95 -21.09 -18.42
N GLY A 439 6.65 -21.28 -18.65
CA GLY A 439 6.05 -22.63 -18.66
C GLY A 439 6.47 -23.48 -19.84
N THR A 440 6.62 -22.88 -21.02
CA THR A 440 7.03 -23.63 -22.22
C THR A 440 8.49 -24.06 -22.13
N ALA A 441 9.37 -23.21 -21.61
CA ALA A 441 10.79 -23.49 -21.44
C ALA A 441 11.03 -24.62 -20.42
N GLY A 442 10.24 -24.67 -19.34
CA GLY A 442 10.31 -25.74 -18.34
C GLY A 442 9.89 -27.14 -18.84
N LEU A 443 9.17 -27.23 -19.97
CA LEU A 443 8.77 -28.49 -20.60
C LEU A 443 9.86 -29.05 -21.54
N GLY A 444 10.73 -28.20 -22.09
CA GLY A 444 11.79 -28.62 -23.02
C GLY A 444 12.95 -29.36 -22.35
N THR A 445 13.30 -28.98 -21.12
CA THR A 445 14.47 -29.52 -20.39
C THR A 445 14.22 -30.92 -19.79
N THR A 446 12.96 -31.34 -19.63
CA THR A 446 12.61 -32.65 -19.04
C THR A 446 12.54 -33.78 -20.08
N ALA A 447 12.44 -33.47 -21.37
CA ALA A 447 12.33 -34.48 -22.43
C ALA A 447 13.65 -35.18 -22.79
N THR A 448 14.81 -34.67 -22.35
CA THR A 448 16.14 -35.18 -22.74
C THR A 448 16.79 -36.12 -21.73
N GLY A 449 16.20 -36.32 -20.54
CA GLY A 449 16.78 -37.12 -19.45
C GLY A 449 16.33 -38.59 -19.37
N GLY A 450 15.57 -39.09 -20.34
CA GLY A 450 14.91 -40.39 -20.25
C GLY A 450 15.12 -41.27 -21.48
N ARG A 451 16.37 -41.55 -21.85
CA ARG A 451 16.77 -42.70 -22.68
C ARG A 451 18.28 -42.90 -22.56
N GLY A 452 18.66 -43.83 -21.69
CA GLY A 452 20.01 -44.34 -21.50
C GLY A 452 19.91 -45.64 -20.73
#